data_AF-A0A1F8UE17-F1
#
_entry.id   AF-A0A1F8UE17-F1
#
_cell.length_a   1.000
_cell.length_b   1.000
_cell.length_c   1.000
_cell.angle_alpha   90.00
_cell.angle_beta   90.00
_cell.angle_gamma   90.00
#
_symmetry.space_group_name_H-M   'P 1'
#
loop_
_entity.id
_entity.type
_entity.pdbx_description
1 polymer ?
#
loop_
_entity_poly.entity_id
_entity_poly.type
_entity_poly.pdbx_seq_one_letter_code
_entity_poly.pdbx_strand_id
1 'polypeptide(L)'
;MTDFIAHGKFSVTPQGEVLLCEIQGAWNKEGSEQLIEDLKAVVQGFAGKKWARVMDMQGWELATPDAISMMTDFSAWEDQNGCALRCFIGLNAIQQQLLEMKYQHSHKPQHFSHTDTALSYAKQFLQRL
;
A
#
# COMPACT_ATOMS: atom_id res chain seq x y z
N MET A 1 -30.52 7.50 10.07
CA MET A 1 -29.52 6.44 9.89
C MET A 1 -28.27 7.16 9.48
N THR A 2 -27.21 7.12 10.28
CA THR A 2 -25.94 7.75 9.92
C THR A 2 -25.24 6.75 9.02
N ASP A 3 -25.37 6.94 7.71
CA ASP A 3 -24.58 6.20 6.75
C ASP A 3 -23.11 6.51 7.00
N PHE A 4 -22.36 5.48 7.38
CA PHE A 4 -20.92 5.49 7.53
C PHE A 4 -20.32 5.44 6.12
N ILE A 5 -20.23 6.62 5.49
CA ILE A 5 -19.80 6.76 4.10
C ILE A 5 -18.29 6.49 4.02
N ALA A 6 -17.85 5.69 3.05
CA ALA A 6 -16.42 5.49 2.78
C ALA A 6 -15.76 6.85 2.48
N HIS A 7 -14.75 7.20 3.28
CA HIS A 7 -13.94 8.39 3.12
C HIS A 7 -12.54 7.99 2.62
N GLY A 8 -12.03 8.79 1.71
CA GLY A 8 -10.78 8.52 1.00
C GLY A 8 -11.08 8.14 -0.44
N LYS A 9 -10.31 8.71 -1.35
CA LYS A 9 -10.34 8.30 -2.77
C LYS A 9 -9.15 7.40 -3.01
N PHE A 10 -9.36 6.32 -3.75
CA PHE A 10 -8.28 5.46 -4.15
C PHE A 10 -8.44 4.92 -5.55
N SER A 11 -7.31 4.52 -6.12
CA SER A 11 -7.22 3.75 -7.35
C SER A 11 -6.28 2.58 -7.13
N VAL A 12 -6.71 1.38 -7.49
CA VAL A 12 -5.88 0.17 -7.49
C VAL A 12 -5.67 -0.26 -8.93
N THR A 13 -4.42 -0.20 -9.39
CA THR A 13 -4.06 -0.57 -10.77
C THR A 13 -2.99 -1.66 -10.78
N PRO A 14 -3.30 -2.90 -11.21
CA PRO A 14 -2.28 -3.91 -11.44
C PRO A 14 -1.45 -3.58 -12.69
N GLN A 15 -0.14 -3.73 -12.58
CA GLN A 15 0.87 -3.48 -13.61
C GLN A 15 1.79 -4.70 -13.74
N GLY A 16 1.20 -5.83 -14.15
CA GLY A 16 1.84 -7.15 -14.05
C GLY A 16 1.81 -7.65 -12.61
N GLU A 17 2.96 -8.04 -12.06
CA GLU A 17 3.12 -8.46 -10.65
C GLU A 17 3.41 -7.27 -9.70
N VAL A 18 3.26 -6.04 -10.19
CA VAL A 18 3.35 -4.82 -9.39
C VAL A 18 1.97 -4.22 -9.24
N LEU A 19 1.59 -3.90 -8.01
CA LEU A 19 0.32 -3.29 -7.68
C LEU A 19 0.53 -1.82 -7.34
N LEU A 20 -0.05 -0.91 -8.13
CA LEU A 20 -0.06 0.53 -7.84
C LEU A 20 -1.34 0.89 -7.08
N CYS A 21 -1.19 1.44 -5.88
CA CYS A 21 -2.26 2.06 -5.10
C CYS A 21 -2.02 3.55 -5.07
N GLU A 22 -3.01 4.34 -5.49
CA GLU A 22 -3.02 5.78 -5.27
C GLU A 22 -4.06 6.09 -4.21
N ILE A 23 -3.68 6.83 -3.16
CA ILE A 23 -4.61 7.21 -2.10
C ILE A 23 -4.64 8.72 -1.94
N GLN A 24 -5.84 9.26 -1.74
CA GLN A 24 -6.07 10.70 -1.61
C GLN A 24 -7.12 11.00 -0.54
N GLY A 25 -6.95 12.13 0.13
CA GLY A 25 -7.87 12.65 1.13
C GLY A 25 -7.73 12.01 2.52
N ALA A 26 -8.79 12.16 3.31
CA ALA A 26 -8.93 11.61 4.65
C ALA A 26 -9.54 10.20 4.65
N TRP A 27 -8.99 9.29 5.45
CA TRP A 27 -9.36 7.87 5.47
C TRP A 27 -10.05 7.47 6.77
N ASN A 28 -11.26 6.91 6.66
CA ASN A 28 -11.97 6.23 7.74
C ASN A 28 -11.86 4.71 7.60
N LYS A 29 -12.46 3.99 8.54
CA LYS A 29 -12.49 2.54 8.54
C LYS A 29 -13.14 1.99 7.25
N GLU A 30 -14.29 2.50 6.88
CA GLU A 30 -15.08 2.02 5.73
C GLU A 30 -14.30 2.16 4.41
N GLY A 31 -13.61 3.29 4.18
CA GLY A 31 -12.76 3.46 3.01
C GLY A 31 -11.56 2.51 3.00
N SER A 32 -10.91 2.33 4.16
CA SER A 32 -9.79 1.40 4.29
C SER A 32 -10.20 -0.06 4.09
N GLU A 33 -11.38 -0.46 4.55
CA GLU A 33 -11.92 -1.80 4.33
C GLU A 33 -12.11 -2.07 2.83
N GLN A 34 -12.75 -1.13 2.13
CA GLN A 34 -12.96 -1.23 0.68
C GLN A 34 -11.64 -1.30 -0.10
N LEU A 35 -10.65 -0.46 0.27
CA LEU A 35 -9.31 -0.53 -0.33
C LEU A 35 -8.69 -1.91 -0.10
N ILE A 36 -8.72 -2.42 1.13
CA ILE A 36 -8.10 -3.71 1.47
C ILE A 36 -8.74 -4.85 0.68
N GLU A 37 -10.06 -4.83 0.48
CA GLU A 37 -10.78 -5.81 -0.32
C GLU A 37 -10.32 -5.78 -1.79
N ASP A 38 -10.26 -4.60 -2.40
CA ASP A 38 -9.76 -4.42 -3.77
C ASP A 38 -8.32 -4.92 -3.92
N LEU A 39 -7.45 -4.60 -2.95
CA LEU A 39 -6.05 -5.07 -2.94
C LEU A 39 -5.98 -6.60 -2.87
N LYS A 40 -6.74 -7.22 -1.98
CA LYS A 40 -6.77 -8.69 -1.85
C LYS A 40 -7.28 -9.35 -3.13
N ALA A 41 -8.31 -8.80 -3.76
CA ALA A 41 -8.85 -9.32 -5.02
C ALA A 41 -7.80 -9.29 -6.14
N VAL A 42 -7.04 -8.20 -6.26
CA VAL A 42 -5.94 -8.10 -7.24
C VAL A 42 -4.82 -9.10 -6.91
N VAL A 43 -4.43 -9.21 -5.64
CA VAL A 43 -3.36 -10.15 -5.22
C VAL A 43 -3.74 -11.60 -5.46
N GLN A 44 -5.01 -11.98 -5.28
CA GLN A 44 -5.50 -13.30 -5.67
C GLN A 44 -5.29 -13.59 -7.16
N GLY A 45 -5.40 -12.56 -8.01
CA GLY A 45 -5.09 -12.64 -9.44
C GLY A 45 -3.62 -12.92 -9.77
N PHE A 46 -2.69 -12.70 -8.83
CA PHE A 46 -1.27 -13.03 -9.01
C PHE A 46 -0.96 -14.52 -8.82
N ALA A 47 -1.95 -15.35 -8.46
CA ALA A 47 -1.84 -16.81 -8.40
C ALA A 47 -0.64 -17.31 -7.55
N GLY A 48 -0.36 -16.63 -6.44
CA GLY A 48 0.72 -17.01 -5.50
C GLY A 48 2.13 -16.59 -5.92
N LYS A 49 2.28 -15.85 -7.02
CA LYS A 49 3.56 -15.26 -7.41
C LYS A 49 4.02 -14.19 -6.42
N LYS A 50 5.33 -13.96 -6.37
CA LYS A 50 5.88 -12.80 -5.66
C LYS A 50 5.43 -11.52 -6.35
N TRP A 51 5.02 -10.54 -5.56
CA TRP A 51 4.51 -9.27 -6.07
C TRP A 51 5.04 -8.11 -5.24
N ALA A 52 4.94 -6.91 -5.81
CA ALA A 52 5.38 -5.68 -5.16
C ALA A 52 4.23 -4.69 -5.06
N ARG A 53 4.15 -3.94 -3.96
CA ARG A 53 3.20 -2.84 -3.79
C ARG A 53 3.90 -1.51 -3.98
N VAL A 54 3.31 -0.63 -4.75
CA VAL A 54 3.67 0.78 -4.85
C VAL A 54 2.49 1.60 -4.34
N MET A 55 2.68 2.35 -3.26
CA MET A 55 1.65 3.16 -2.63
C MET A 55 1.99 4.64 -2.78
N ASP A 56 1.18 5.36 -3.55
CA ASP A 56 1.25 6.80 -3.71
C ASP A 56 0.43 7.48 -2.61
N MET A 57 1.15 8.15 -1.70
CA MET A 57 0.58 8.87 -0.56
C MET A 57 0.66 10.39 -0.74
N GLN A 58 0.95 10.90 -1.94
CA GLN A 58 1.08 12.34 -2.18
C GLN A 58 -0.22 13.12 -1.92
N GLY A 59 -1.37 12.50 -2.16
CA GLY A 59 -2.68 13.08 -1.87
C GLY A 59 -3.23 12.72 -0.49
N TRP A 60 -2.52 11.94 0.32
CA TRP A 60 -3.00 11.49 1.62
C TRP A 60 -2.93 12.62 2.65
N GLU A 61 -4.01 12.82 3.40
CA GLU A 61 -4.08 13.89 4.41
C GLU A 61 -4.02 13.32 5.82
N LEU A 62 -4.99 12.48 6.18
CA LEU A 62 -5.13 11.92 7.52
C LEU A 62 -5.82 10.56 7.47
N ALA A 63 -5.60 9.75 8.50
CA ALA A 63 -6.32 8.51 8.69
C ALA A 63 -6.77 8.39 10.15
N THR A 64 -7.95 7.84 10.35
CA THR A 64 -8.43 7.49 11.69
C THR A 64 -7.57 6.38 12.32
N PRO A 65 -7.50 6.28 13.65
CA PRO A 65 -6.76 5.20 14.32
C PRO A 65 -7.19 3.80 13.85
N ASP A 66 -8.49 3.60 13.61
CA ASP A 66 -9.04 2.35 13.09
C ASP A 66 -8.51 2.03 11.69
N ALA A 67 -8.50 3.01 10.78
CA ALA A 67 -7.90 2.87 9.45
C ALA A 67 -6.40 2.50 9.52
N ILE A 68 -5.65 3.14 10.43
CA ILE A 68 -4.23 2.84 10.65
C ILE A 68 -4.03 1.41 11.17
N SER A 69 -4.88 0.95 12.09
CA SER A 69 -4.84 -0.43 12.61
C SER A 69 -5.08 -1.44 11.49
N MET A 70 -6.13 -1.25 10.70
CA MET A 70 -6.43 -2.17 9.58
C MET A 70 -5.34 -2.21 8.52
N MET A 71 -4.73 -1.07 8.18
CA MET A 71 -3.57 -1.05 7.27
C MET A 71 -2.34 -1.74 7.87
N THR A 72 -2.26 -1.85 9.19
CA THR A 72 -1.20 -2.59 9.88
C THR A 72 -1.45 -4.09 9.85
N ASP A 73 -2.69 -4.53 10.11
CA ASP A 73 -3.09 -5.93 9.94
C ASP A 73 -2.95 -6.39 8.49
N PHE A 74 -3.31 -5.51 7.55
CA PHE A 74 -3.14 -5.77 6.13
C PHE A 74 -1.67 -5.96 5.75
N SER A 75 -0.75 -5.22 6.35
CA SER A 75 0.69 -5.36 6.09
C SER A 75 1.20 -6.75 6.44
N ALA A 76 0.72 -7.33 7.55
CA ALA A 76 1.05 -8.70 7.96
C ALA A 76 0.43 -9.74 7.00
N TRP A 77 -0.78 -9.49 6.51
CA TRP A 77 -1.41 -10.33 5.49
C TRP A 77 -0.59 -10.33 4.18
N GLU A 78 -0.09 -9.17 3.75
CA GLU A 78 0.75 -9.08 2.55
C GLU A 78 2.03 -9.91 2.64
N ASP A 79 2.71 -9.89 3.80
CA ASP A 79 3.92 -10.69 4.04
C ASP A 79 3.62 -12.20 3.87
N GLN A 80 2.47 -12.66 4.36
CA GLN A 80 2.02 -14.06 4.23
C GLN A 80 1.58 -14.42 2.79
N ASN A 81 1.14 -13.43 2.01
CA ASN A 81 0.60 -13.62 0.66
C ASN A 81 1.60 -13.23 -0.44
N GLY A 82 2.90 -13.27 -0.15
CA GLY A 82 3.95 -13.18 -1.17
C GLY A 82 4.38 -11.77 -1.56
N CYS A 83 4.02 -10.74 -0.79
CA CYS A 83 4.55 -9.40 -0.99
C CYS A 83 6.05 -9.38 -0.72
N ALA A 84 6.86 -9.12 -1.75
CA ALA A 84 8.31 -9.13 -1.66
C ALA A 84 8.92 -7.73 -1.48
N LEU A 85 8.19 -6.70 -1.90
CA LEU A 85 8.65 -5.31 -1.89
C LEU A 85 7.48 -4.34 -1.66
N ARG A 86 7.74 -3.33 -0.84
CA ARG A 86 6.80 -2.22 -0.60
C ARG A 86 7.49 -0.90 -0.92
N CYS A 87 6.90 -0.13 -1.81
CA CYS A 87 7.36 1.20 -2.20
C CYS A 87 6.32 2.24 -1.78
N PHE A 88 6.79 3.38 -1.30
CA PHE A 88 5.94 4.50 -0.87
C PHE A 88 6.40 5.79 -1.52
N ILE A 89 5.43 6.59 -1.96
CA ILE A 89 5.68 7.87 -2.65
C ILE A 89 5.03 9.01 -1.86
N GLY A 90 5.71 10.15 -1.78
CA GLY A 90 5.15 11.36 -1.15
C GLY A 90 5.25 11.42 0.37
N LEU A 91 6.05 10.53 0.99
CA LEU A 91 6.25 10.56 2.44
C LEU A 91 7.26 11.62 2.86
N ASN A 92 6.92 12.40 3.90
CA ASN A 92 7.86 13.29 4.58
C ASN A 92 8.81 12.51 5.50
N ALA A 93 9.88 13.14 5.98
CA ALA A 93 10.91 12.48 6.79
C ALA A 93 10.37 11.79 8.05
N ILE A 94 9.38 12.40 8.73
CA ILE A 94 8.76 11.83 9.93
C ILE A 94 7.95 10.59 9.55
N GLN A 95 7.15 10.66 8.50
CA GLN A 95 6.37 9.52 8.02
C GLN A 95 7.26 8.37 7.55
N GLN A 96 8.38 8.67 6.87
CA GLN A 96 9.36 7.65 6.49
C GLN A 96 9.90 6.94 7.73
N GLN A 97 10.32 7.69 8.75
CA GLN A 97 10.83 7.10 9.99
C GLN A 97 9.77 6.27 10.73
N LEU A 98 8.52 6.75 10.81
CA LEU A 98 7.41 6.00 11.39
C LEU A 98 7.16 4.70 10.63
N LEU A 99 7.26 4.74 9.31
CA LEU A 99 7.08 3.58 8.46
C LEU A 99 8.23 2.58 8.65
N GLU A 100 9.48 3.04 8.68
CA GLU A 100 10.64 2.19 8.95
C GLU A 100 10.51 1.49 10.31
N MET A 101 10.03 2.18 11.35
CA MET A 101 9.73 1.57 12.64
C MET A 101 8.58 0.55 12.54
N LYS A 102 7.51 0.84 11.78
CA LYS A 102 6.39 -0.09 11.59
C LYS A 102 6.85 -1.40 10.94
N TYR A 103 7.73 -1.34 9.94
CA TYR A 103 8.22 -2.51 9.20
C TYR A 103 9.59 -3.01 9.68
N GLN A 104 10.03 -2.64 10.88
CA GLN A 104 11.35 -3.03 11.40
C GLN A 104 11.55 -4.56 11.49
N HIS A 105 10.46 -5.33 11.56
CA HIS A 105 10.49 -6.80 11.58
C HIS A 105 10.08 -7.45 10.24
N SER A 106 9.86 -6.64 9.20
CA SER A 106 9.49 -7.09 7.84
C SER A 106 10.50 -6.59 6.81
N HIS A 107 10.28 -6.89 5.53
CA HIS A 107 11.09 -6.34 4.44
C HIS A 107 11.06 -4.80 4.46
N LYS A 108 12.25 -4.18 4.46
CA LYS A 108 12.41 -2.74 4.56
C LYS A 108 11.67 -2.02 3.41
N PRO A 109 10.73 -1.11 3.71
CA PRO A 109 10.04 -0.35 2.69
C PRO A 109 11.02 0.58 1.95
N GLN A 110 10.76 0.79 0.66
CA GLN A 110 11.52 1.73 -0.17
C GLN A 110 10.71 3.01 -0.37
N HIS A 111 11.40 4.14 -0.45
CA HIS A 111 10.79 5.45 -0.59
C HIS A 111 11.22 6.10 -1.90
N PHE A 112 10.29 6.72 -2.60
CA PHE A 112 10.52 7.38 -3.88
C PHE A 112 9.79 8.72 -3.95
N SER A 113 10.27 9.63 -4.79
CA SER A 113 9.61 10.90 -5.07
C SER A 113 8.67 10.85 -6.27
N HIS A 114 8.81 9.83 -7.12
CA HIS A 114 8.05 9.71 -8.37
C HIS A 114 7.55 8.27 -8.59
N THR A 115 6.31 8.17 -9.04
CA THR A 115 5.61 6.92 -9.28
C THR A 115 6.29 6.06 -10.33
N ASP A 116 6.73 6.66 -11.44
CA ASP A 116 7.44 5.95 -12.52
C ASP A 116 8.74 5.30 -12.05
N THR A 117 9.49 5.98 -11.18
CA THR A 117 10.73 5.44 -10.61
C THR A 117 10.43 4.25 -9.68
N ALA A 118 9.42 4.38 -8.82
CA ALA A 118 9.01 3.31 -7.91
C ALA A 118 8.54 2.07 -8.69
N LEU A 119 7.70 2.26 -9.72
CA LEU A 119 7.22 1.18 -10.58
C LEU A 119 8.36 0.49 -11.33
N SER A 120 9.27 1.27 -11.91
CA SER A 120 10.42 0.74 -12.65
C SER A 120 11.33 -0.08 -11.73
N TYR A 121 11.60 0.43 -10.53
CA TYR A 121 12.39 -0.27 -9.52
C TYR A 121 11.70 -1.57 -9.08
N ALA A 122 10.39 -1.51 -8.79
CA ALA A 122 9.63 -2.69 -8.36
C ALA A 122 9.63 -3.79 -9.42
N LYS A 123 9.42 -3.44 -10.70
CA LYS A 123 9.50 -4.40 -11.82
C LYS A 123 10.88 -5.04 -11.92
N GLN A 124 11.95 -4.24 -11.84
CA GLN A 124 13.32 -4.75 -11.88
C GLN A 124 13.66 -5.63 -10.67
N PHE A 125 13.13 -5.30 -9.49
CA PHE A 125 13.33 -6.09 -8.27
C PHE A 125 12.70 -7.47 -8.41
N LEU A 126 11.44 -7.55 -8.86
CA LEU A 126 10.74 -8.82 -9.04
C LEU A 126 11.40 -9.72 -10.10
N GLN A 127 11.98 -9.16 -11.16
CA GLN A 127 12.72 -9.92 -12.18
C GLN A 127 14.01 -10.60 -11.64
N ARG A 128 14.47 -10.20 -10.46
CA ARG A 128 15.69 -10.72 -9.83
C ARG A 128 15.41 -11.77 -8.74
N LEU A 129 14.14 -11.99 -8.38
CA LEU A 129 13.70 -13.00 -7.43
C LEU A 129 13.49 -14.35 -8.12
#